data_AF-A0A2E7I2M5-F1
#
_entry.id   AF-A0A2E7I2M5-F1
#
_cell.length_a   1.000
_cell.length_b   1.000
_cell.length_c   1.000
_cell.angle_alpha   90.00
_cell.angle_beta   90.00
_cell.angle_gamma   90.00
#
_symmetry.space_group_name_H-M   'P 1'
#
loop_
_entity.id
_entity.type
_entity.pdbx_description
1 polymer ?
#
loop_
_entity_poly.entity_id
_entity_poly.type
_entity_poly.pdbx_seq_one_letter_code
_entity_poly.pdbx_strand_id
1 'polypeptide(L)'
;MAQKGRIMEEQFFGFVPLMIVFIGLAIGNYFIADRMGRNKVLWVILTLIPIVNFVFMYYLFYALIIYVLDKLNGLPTRERDEGTY
;
A
#
# COMPACT_ATOMS: atom_id res chain seq x y z
N MET A 1 25.92 5.47 33.42
CA MET A 1 25.19 4.33 32.81
C MET A 1 23.70 4.60 32.58
N ALA A 2 23.03 5.50 33.32
CA ALA A 2 21.60 5.80 33.15
C ALA A 2 21.23 6.46 31.80
N GLN A 3 22.10 7.28 31.20
CA GLN A 3 21.80 7.99 29.95
C GLN A 3 21.71 7.06 28.73
N LYS A 4 22.50 5.97 28.69
CA LYS A 4 22.47 4.99 27.59
C LYS A 4 21.18 4.15 27.61
N GLY A 5 20.66 3.84 28.80
CA GLY A 5 19.38 3.12 28.95
C GLY A 5 18.20 3.93 28.40
N ARG A 6 18.15 5.23 28.74
CA ARG A 6 17.12 6.15 28.25
C ARG A 6 17.12 6.31 26.73
N ILE A 7 18.29 6.36 26.09
CA ILE A 7 18.39 6.46 24.62
C ILE A 7 17.87 5.19 23.94
N MET A 8 18.13 4.01 24.49
CA MET A 8 17.58 2.76 23.92
C MET A 8 16.07 2.67 24.08
N GLU A 9 15.52 3.13 25.20
CA GLU A 9 14.07 3.23 25.40
C GLU A 9 13.44 4.18 24.38
N GLU A 10 13.98 5.39 24.22
CA GLU A 10 13.51 6.38 23.25
C GLU A 10 13.52 5.83 21.80
N GLN A 11 14.56 5.07 21.41
CA GLN A 11 14.62 4.41 20.11
C GLN A 11 13.57 3.30 19.94
N PHE A 12 13.32 2.52 21.00
CA PHE A 12 12.34 1.44 20.97
C PHE A 12 10.92 1.97 20.88
N PHE A 13 10.59 3.03 21.64
CA PHE A 13 9.28 3.69 21.59
C PHE A 13 9.02 4.39 20.24
N GLY A 14 10.06 4.78 19.50
CA GLY A 14 9.90 5.31 18.13
C GLY A 14 9.74 4.23 17.06
N PHE A 15 10.41 3.08 17.20
CA PHE A 15 10.46 2.05 16.16
C PHE A 15 9.23 1.13 16.15
N VAL A 16 8.69 0.79 17.32
CA VAL A 16 7.55 -0.15 17.42
C VAL A 16 6.28 0.38 16.73
N PRO A 17 5.83 1.63 16.96
CA PRO A 17 4.66 2.17 16.27
C PRO A 17 4.82 2.19 14.75
N LEU A 18 6.03 2.53 14.26
CA LEU A 18 6.34 2.55 12.84
C LEU A 18 6.21 1.16 12.21
N MET A 19 6.71 0.13 12.89
CA MET A 19 6.60 -1.26 12.43
C MET A 19 5.15 -1.73 12.34
N ILE A 20 4.29 -1.35 13.29
CA ILE A 20 2.86 -1.70 13.25
C ILE A 20 2.19 -1.10 12.00
N VAL A 21 2.46 0.17 11.69
CA VAL A 21 1.95 0.82 10.48
C VAL A 21 2.40 0.08 9.22
N PHE A 22 3.67 -0.29 9.18
CA PHE A 22 4.26 -0.97 8.03
C PHE A 22 3.70 -2.38 7.82
N ILE A 23 3.44 -3.11 8.89
CA ILE A 23 2.77 -4.40 8.84
C ILE A 23 1.36 -4.23 8.28
N GLY A 24 0.60 -3.23 8.76
CA GLY A 24 -0.72 -2.92 8.23
C GLY A 24 -0.71 -2.60 6.73
N LEU A 25 0.25 -1.77 6.29
CA LEU A 25 0.45 -1.45 4.88
C LEU A 25 0.84 -2.69 4.07
N ALA A 26 1.73 -3.54 4.58
CA ALA A 26 2.16 -4.75 3.89
C ALA A 26 1.00 -5.72 3.65
N ILE A 27 0.09 -5.86 4.62
CA ILE A 27 -1.15 -6.63 4.47
C ILE A 27 -2.03 -6.04 3.37
N GLY A 28 -2.25 -4.73 3.37
CA GLY A 28 -3.01 -4.06 2.30
C GLY A 28 -2.39 -4.28 0.92
N ASN A 29 -1.07 -4.12 0.82
CA ASN A 29 -0.30 -4.27 -0.41
C ASN A 29 -0.31 -5.72 -0.93
N TYR A 30 -0.36 -6.71 -0.04
CA TYR A 30 -0.53 -8.11 -0.42
C TYR A 30 -1.84 -8.35 -1.19
N PHE A 31 -2.97 -7.84 -0.68
CA PHE A 31 -4.27 -7.99 -1.33
C PHE A 31 -4.38 -7.17 -2.62
N ILE A 32 -3.81 -5.96 -2.64
CA ILE A 32 -3.76 -5.13 -3.84
C ILE A 32 -2.95 -5.82 -4.94
N ALA A 33 -1.78 -6.37 -4.60
CA ALA A 33 -0.94 -7.10 -5.55
C ALA A 33 -1.68 -8.30 -6.15
N ASP A 34 -2.41 -9.07 -5.33
CA ASP A 34 -3.23 -10.19 -5.79
C ASP A 34 -4.28 -9.77 -6.82
N ARG A 35 -5.01 -8.69 -6.54
CA ARG A 35 -6.04 -8.16 -7.46
C ARG A 35 -5.49 -7.64 -8.78
N MET A 36 -4.27 -7.10 -8.76
CA MET A 36 -3.60 -6.58 -9.96
C MET A 36 -2.77 -7.64 -10.69
N GLY A 37 -2.77 -8.91 -10.25
CA GLY A 37 -1.97 -9.97 -10.86
C GLY A 37 -0.46 -9.78 -10.72
N ARG A 38 -0.01 -9.15 -9.63
CA ARG A 38 1.40 -8.87 -9.34
C ARG A 38 1.97 -9.86 -8.30
N ASN A 39 3.30 -9.91 -8.18
CA ASN A 39 3.96 -10.77 -7.20
C ASN A 39 3.71 -10.25 -5.77
N LYS A 40 2.88 -10.97 -5.01
CA LYS A 40 2.46 -10.61 -3.66
C LYS A 40 3.61 -10.51 -2.67
N VAL A 41 4.52 -11.48 -2.72
CA VAL A 41 5.66 -11.58 -1.78
C VAL A 41 6.60 -10.40 -1.99
N LEU A 42 6.90 -10.06 -3.25
CA LEU A 42 7.73 -8.90 -3.57
C LEU A 42 7.11 -7.61 -3.02
N TRP A 43 5.81 -7.40 -3.21
CA TRP A 43 5.11 -6.20 -2.72
C TRP A 43 5.15 -6.08 -1.21
N VAL A 44 4.98 -7.18 -0.48
CA VAL A 44 5.12 -7.22 0.98
C VAL A 44 6.54 -6.85 1.41
N ILE A 45 7.56 -7.48 0.80
CA ILE A 45 8.97 -7.23 1.13
C ILE A 45 9.35 -5.76 0.88
N LEU A 46 8.95 -5.20 -0.27
CA LEU A 46 9.22 -3.79 -0.61
C LEU A 46 8.54 -2.82 0.38
N THR A 47 7.40 -3.20 0.96
CA THR A 47 6.67 -2.39 1.95
C THR A 47 7.33 -2.41 3.33
N LEU A 48 7.91 -3.54 3.73
CA LEU A 48 8.52 -3.70 5.05
C LEU A 48 9.88 -2.99 5.19
N ILE A 49 10.54 -2.64 4.08
CA ILE A 49 11.84 -1.96 4.08
C ILE A 49 11.59 -0.44 4.01
N PRO A 50 11.84 0.37 5.07
CA PRO A 50 11.42 1.79 5.12
C PRO A 50 11.93 2.68 4.00
N ILE A 51 13.21 2.57 3.66
CA ILE A 51 13.81 3.39 2.61
C ILE A 51 13.20 3.05 1.25
N VAL A 52 12.94 1.77 1.01
CA VAL A 52 12.35 1.28 -0.24
C VAL A 52 10.86 1.58 -0.31
N ASN A 53 10.15 1.44 0.82
CA ASN A 53 8.72 1.68 0.94
C ASN A 53 8.37 3.11 0.51
N PHE A 54 9.20 4.10 0.85
CA PHE A 54 8.96 5.49 0.47
C PHE A 54 8.86 5.68 -1.05
N VAL A 55 9.80 5.10 -1.81
CA VAL A 55 9.80 5.15 -3.29
C VAL A 55 8.73 4.22 -3.86
N PHE A 56 8.57 3.04 -3.27
CA PHE A 56 7.59 2.04 -3.69
C PHE A 56 6.14 2.57 -3.56
N MET A 57 5.87 3.43 -2.58
CA MET A 57 4.54 4.00 -2.39
C MET A 57 4.12 4.86 -3.58
N TYR A 58 5.03 5.66 -4.16
CA TYR A 58 4.73 6.44 -5.38
C TYR A 58 4.32 5.51 -6.53
N TYR A 59 5.10 4.46 -6.75
CA TYR A 59 4.78 3.45 -7.76
C TYR A 59 3.42 2.80 -7.50
N LEU A 60 3.14 2.43 -6.23
CA LEU A 60 1.89 1.79 -5.82
C LEU A 60 0.69 2.68 -6.11
N PHE A 61 0.77 3.98 -5.78
CA PHE A 61 -0.31 4.94 -6.06
C PHE A 61 -0.64 5.00 -7.56
N TYR A 62 0.36 5.16 -8.43
CA TYR A 62 0.12 5.20 -9.87
C TYR A 62 -0.41 3.87 -10.41
N ALA A 63 0.16 2.74 -9.97
CA ALA A 63 -0.30 1.42 -10.38
C ALA A 63 -1.77 1.19 -10.00
N LEU A 64 -2.16 1.61 -8.79
CA LEU A 64 -3.54 1.50 -8.31
C LEU A 64 -4.49 2.41 -9.11
N ILE A 65 -4.11 3.67 -9.36
CA ILE A 65 -4.92 4.61 -10.15
C ILE A 65 -5.15 4.05 -11.55
N ILE A 66 -4.08 3.63 -12.23
CA ILE A 66 -4.18 3.07 -13.59
C ILE A 66 -5.07 1.82 -13.58
N TYR A 67 -4.86 0.91 -12.63
CA TYR A 67 -5.69 -0.29 -12.51
C TYR A 67 -7.18 0.04 -12.31
N VAL A 68 -7.50 1.05 -11.49
CA VAL A 68 -8.89 1.49 -11.30
C VAL A 68 -9.44 2.10 -12.59
N LEU A 69 -8.69 2.95 -13.28
CA LEU A 69 -9.10 3.55 -14.55
C LEU A 69 -9.35 2.47 -15.62
N ASP A 70 -8.48 1.48 -15.73
CA ASP A 70 -8.64 0.36 -16.66
C ASP A 70 -9.91 -0.44 -16.35
N LYS A 71 -10.19 -0.69 -15.07
CA LYS A 71 -11.43 -1.37 -14.64
C LYS A 71 -12.67 -0.54 -14.94
N LEU A 72 -12.62 0.78 -14.79
CA LEU A 72 -13.75 1.66 -15.09
C LEU A 72 -13.99 1.79 -16.60
N ASN A 73 -12.93 1.90 -17.40
CA ASN A 73 -13.02 1.94 -18.86
C ASN A 73 -13.53 0.62 -19.46
N GLY A 74 -13.32 -0.51 -18.76
CA GLY A 74 -13.85 -1.81 -19.14
C GLY A 74 -15.33 -2.01 -18.78
N LEU A 75 -15.97 -1.09 -18.07
CA LEU A 75 -17.40 -1.16 -17.82
C LEU A 75 -18.16 -0.67 -19.05
N PRO A 76 -19.17 -1.39 -19.55
CA PRO A 76 -20.05 -0.84 -20.56
C PRO A 76 -20.67 0.44 -19.99
N THR A 77 -20.53 1.55 -20.70
CA THR A 77 -21.37 2.73 -20.46
C THR A 77 -22.78 2.21 -20.50
N ARG A 78 -23.47 2.21 -19.35
CA ARG A 78 -24.91 2.00 -19.32
C ARG A 78 -25.48 3.07 -20.24
N GLU A 79 -25.83 2.68 -21.47
CA GLU A 79 -26.70 3.50 -22.29
C GLU A 79 -27.88 3.79 -21.39
N ARG A 80 -28.03 5.07 -21.05
CA ARG A 80 -29.22 5.55 -20.39
C ARG A 80 -30.33 5.14 -21.33
N ASP A 81 -31.13 4.15 -20.95
CA ASP A 81 -32.42 3.88 -21.55
C ASP A 81 -33.19 5.20 -21.48
N GLU A 82 -33.01 6.04 -22.50
CA GLU A 82 -33.87 7.17 -22.79
C GLU A 82 -35.17 6.53 -23.24
N GLY A 83 -35.96 6.15 -22.24
CA GLY A 83 -37.30 5.63 -22.40
C GLY A 83 -38.10 6.64 -23.22
N THR A 84 -38.34 6.26 -24.46
CA THR A 84 -39.51 6.66 -25.22
C THR A 84 -40.75 6.36 -24.39
N TYR A 85 -41.37 7.40 -23.84
CA TYR A 85 -42.80 7.46 -23.53
C TYR A 85 -43.32 8.82 -24.00
#